data_AF-A0A1B0B9D2-F1
#
_entry.id   AF-A0A1B0B9D2-F1
#
_cell.length_a   1.000
_cell.length_b   1.000
_cell.length_c   1.000
_cell.angle_alpha   90.00
_cell.angle_beta   90.00
_cell.angle_gamma   90.00
#
_symmetry.space_group_name_H-M   'P 1'
#
loop_
_entity.id
_entity.type
_entity.pdbx_description
1 polymer ?
#
loop_
_entity_poly.entity_id
_entity_poly.type
_entity_poly.pdbx_seq_one_letter_code
_entity_poly.pdbx_strand_id
1 'polypeptide(L)'
;MKTPAIQNDFSYYRRIVSRQRIDSTNNMLVSTELANRMSLFYAHATPMLKVLSEATSKFVHDNADDVENTTETLGTMAKVCLRMLENPKLLQQIEREETHLLVLRVMVGLVILYDHVHPVGAFARGAHVDVKGCVRLLQAQPAIKAEPLLNALRYTTKHLNEENTPKNIRNLLAA
;
A
#
# COMPACT_ATOMS: atom_id res chain seq x y z
N MET A 1 -4.51 -5.47 -8.47
CA MET A 1 -4.90 -4.48 -9.50
C MET A 1 -5.06 -5.05 -10.91
N LYS A 2 -4.18 -5.94 -11.42
CA LYS A 2 -4.25 -6.40 -12.84
C LYS A 2 -5.20 -7.57 -13.14
N THR A 3 -5.91 -8.08 -12.13
CA THR A 3 -6.75 -9.28 -12.28
C THR A 3 -8.21 -8.97 -11.92
N PRO A 4 -8.98 -8.31 -12.81
CA PRO A 4 -10.37 -7.95 -12.55
C PRO A 4 -11.28 -9.16 -12.33
N ALA A 5 -10.89 -10.33 -12.84
CA ALA A 5 -11.61 -11.59 -12.67
C ALA A 5 -11.84 -11.94 -11.19
N ILE A 6 -10.91 -11.63 -10.27
CA ILE A 6 -11.05 -11.96 -8.84
C ILE A 6 -12.35 -11.37 -8.24
N GLN A 7 -12.62 -10.08 -8.49
CA GLN A 7 -13.83 -9.43 -7.99
C GLN A 7 -15.08 -9.95 -8.72
N ASN A 8 -14.97 -10.21 -10.03
CA ASN A 8 -16.10 -10.69 -10.85
C ASN A 8 -16.52 -12.09 -10.43
N ASP A 9 -15.57 -13.03 -10.35
CA ASP A 9 -15.80 -14.42 -9.97
C ASP A 9 -16.39 -14.50 -8.57
N PHE A 10 -15.87 -13.71 -7.62
CA PHE A 10 -16.42 -13.67 -6.27
C PHE A 10 -17.82 -13.05 -6.21
N SER A 11 -18.08 -12.01 -7.02
CA SER A 11 -19.42 -11.42 -7.15
C SER A 11 -20.42 -12.41 -7.76
N TYR A 12 -19.99 -13.18 -8.76
CA TYR A 12 -20.80 -14.23 -9.37
C TYR A 12 -21.11 -15.33 -8.35
N TYR A 13 -20.09 -15.84 -7.63
CA TYR A 13 -20.26 -16.81 -6.55
C TYR A 13 -21.32 -16.37 -5.54
N ARG A 14 -21.24 -15.12 -5.04
CA ARG A 14 -22.22 -14.57 -4.10
C ARG A 14 -23.65 -14.56 -4.66
N ARG A 15 -23.83 -14.23 -5.94
CA ARG A 15 -25.14 -14.23 -6.60
C ARG A 15 -25.73 -15.64 -6.70
N ILE A 16 -24.91 -16.63 -7.09
CA ILE A 16 -25.35 -18.03 -7.22
C ILE A 16 -25.71 -18.62 -5.85
N VAL A 17 -24.85 -18.44 -4.87
CA VAL A 17 -25.08 -18.87 -3.49
C VAL A 17 -26.38 -18.29 -2.93
N SER A 18 -26.61 -16.99 -3.10
CA SER A 18 -27.80 -16.31 -2.59
C SER A 18 -29.09 -16.90 -3.20
N ARG A 19 -29.05 -17.29 -4.48
CA ARG A 19 -30.17 -17.95 -5.17
C ARG A 19 -30.38 -19.39 -4.69
N GLN A 20 -29.30 -20.14 -4.46
CA GLN A 20 -29.37 -21.55 -4.01
C GLN A 20 -29.79 -21.73 -2.55
N ARG A 21 -29.67 -20.68 -1.72
CA ARG A 21 -30.10 -20.71 -0.30
C ARG A 21 -31.59 -20.99 -0.10
N ILE A 22 -32.42 -20.86 -1.14
CA ILE A 22 -33.84 -21.20 -1.08
C ILE A 22 -34.02 -22.73 -0.85
N ASP A 23 -33.06 -23.56 -1.28
CA ASP A 23 -33.22 -25.03 -1.29
C ASP A 23 -32.32 -25.82 -0.32
N SER A 24 -31.27 -25.22 0.26
CA SER A 24 -30.31 -25.98 1.09
C SER A 24 -29.56 -25.14 2.13
N THR A 25 -30.05 -25.16 3.37
CA THR A 25 -29.56 -24.33 4.49
C THR A 25 -28.34 -24.88 5.24
N ASN A 26 -27.95 -26.15 5.04
CA ASN A 26 -27.06 -26.83 6.00
C ASN A 26 -25.61 -27.07 5.57
N ASN A 27 -25.13 -26.58 4.42
CA ASN A 27 -23.74 -26.86 4.00
C ASN A 27 -23.04 -25.71 3.25
N MET A 28 -23.22 -24.47 3.71
CA MET A 28 -22.53 -23.32 3.15
C MET A 28 -21.08 -23.21 3.67
N LEU A 29 -20.10 -23.41 2.78
CA LEU A 29 -18.67 -23.22 3.07
C LEU A 29 -18.30 -21.79 3.46
N VAL A 30 -19.06 -20.78 3.00
CA VAL A 30 -18.82 -19.36 3.25
C VAL A 30 -20.08 -18.71 3.79
N SER A 31 -20.03 -18.21 5.03
CA SER A 31 -21.14 -17.48 5.64
C SER A 31 -21.40 -16.12 4.94
N THR A 32 -22.59 -15.55 5.10
CA THR A 32 -22.88 -14.20 4.56
C THR A 32 -21.91 -13.16 5.10
N GLU A 33 -21.62 -13.25 6.40
CA GLU A 33 -20.74 -12.31 7.09
C GLU A 33 -19.32 -12.38 6.52
N LEU A 34 -18.77 -13.59 6.37
CA LEU A 34 -17.46 -13.79 5.76
C LEU A 34 -17.43 -13.27 4.32
N ALA A 35 -18.49 -13.54 3.54
CA ALA A 35 -18.58 -13.06 2.16
C ALA A 35 -18.63 -11.53 2.06
N ASN A 36 -19.26 -10.86 3.02
CA ASN A 36 -19.27 -9.39 3.09
C ASN A 36 -17.88 -8.84 3.41
N ARG A 37 -17.17 -9.42 4.38
CA ARG A 37 -15.78 -9.05 4.70
C ARG A 37 -14.84 -9.26 3.51
N MET A 38 -14.96 -10.40 2.82
CA MET A 38 -14.19 -10.67 1.59
C MET A 38 -14.49 -9.67 0.48
N SER A 39 -15.75 -9.25 0.33
CA SER A 39 -16.14 -8.25 -0.68
C SER A 39 -15.47 -6.90 -0.42
N LEU A 40 -15.47 -6.44 0.84
CA LEU A 40 -14.77 -5.21 1.24
C LEU A 40 -13.26 -5.35 1.05
N PHE A 41 -12.68 -6.50 1.41
CA PHE A 41 -11.27 -6.78 1.21
C PHE A 41 -10.87 -6.64 -0.26
N TYR A 42 -11.57 -7.32 -1.18
CA TYR A 42 -11.24 -7.26 -2.60
C TYR A 42 -11.61 -5.94 -3.29
N ALA A 43 -12.49 -5.12 -2.70
CA ALA A 43 -12.85 -3.81 -3.25
C ALA A 43 -11.68 -2.81 -3.22
N HIS A 44 -10.72 -2.98 -2.30
CA HIS A 44 -9.54 -2.14 -2.23
C HIS A 44 -8.55 -2.41 -3.37
N ALA A 45 -7.89 -1.36 -3.88
CA ALA A 45 -6.87 -1.47 -4.92
C ALA A 45 -5.69 -2.38 -4.50
N THR A 46 -5.30 -2.28 -3.22
CA THR A 46 -4.22 -3.06 -2.58
C THR A 46 -4.71 -3.71 -1.29
N PRO A 47 -5.44 -4.83 -1.34
CA PRO A 47 -6.11 -5.43 -0.17
C PRO A 47 -5.16 -5.75 0.98
N MET A 48 -4.03 -6.43 0.69
CA MET A 48 -3.05 -6.80 1.72
C MET A 48 -2.40 -5.59 2.39
N LEU A 49 -2.08 -4.55 1.60
CA LEU A 49 -1.47 -3.33 2.14
C LEU A 49 -2.46 -2.53 2.98
N LYS A 50 -3.75 -2.55 2.63
CA LYS A 50 -4.82 -1.95 3.44
C LYS A 50 -4.91 -2.62 4.80
N VAL A 51 -4.91 -3.96 4.83
CA VAL A 51 -4.90 -4.73 6.10
C VAL A 51 -3.66 -4.42 6.94
N LEU A 52 -2.47 -4.36 6.33
CA LEU A 52 -1.26 -3.97 7.04
C LEU A 52 -1.36 -2.54 7.60
N SER A 53 -1.87 -1.59 6.81
CA SER A 53 -2.03 -0.19 7.25
C SER A 53 -2.99 -0.07 8.44
N GLU A 54 -4.09 -0.84 8.42
CA GLU A 54 -5.04 -0.90 9.53
C GLU A 54 -4.42 -1.57 10.77
N ALA A 55 -3.68 -2.66 10.58
CA ALA A 55 -3.00 -3.34 11.68
C ALA A 55 -1.93 -2.46 12.32
N THR A 56 -1.13 -1.74 11.53
CA THR A 56 -0.13 -0.80 12.04
C THR A 56 -0.78 0.40 12.73
N SER A 57 -1.89 0.92 12.17
CA SER A 57 -2.66 2.00 12.82
C SER A 57 -3.23 1.55 14.16
N LYS A 58 -3.75 0.32 14.24
CA LYS A 58 -4.20 -0.28 15.49
C LYS A 58 -3.05 -0.44 16.49
N PHE A 59 -1.91 -0.96 16.06
CA PHE A 59 -0.73 -1.10 16.92
C PHE A 59 -0.30 0.25 17.51
N VAL A 60 -0.26 1.31 16.70
CA VAL A 60 0.09 2.67 17.16
C VAL A 60 -0.98 3.23 18.10
N HIS A 61 -2.26 2.97 17.82
CA HIS A 61 -3.35 3.39 18.71
C HIS A 61 -3.29 2.70 20.08
N ASP A 62 -3.01 1.39 20.10
CA ASP A 62 -2.87 0.58 21.31
C ASP A 62 -1.59 0.95 22.10
N ASN A 63 -0.61 1.63 21.47
CA ASN A 63 0.66 2.07 22.05
C ASN A 63 0.88 3.58 21.81
N ALA A 64 -0.12 4.40 22.14
CA ALA A 64 -0.17 5.83 21.78
C ALA A 64 1.01 6.67 22.32
N ASP A 65 1.66 6.24 23.39
CA ASP A 65 2.81 6.94 23.98
C ASP A 65 4.09 6.85 23.10
N ASP A 66 4.15 5.88 22.17
CA ASP A 66 5.36 5.54 21.39
C ASP A 66 5.14 5.64 19.86
N VAL A 67 4.25 6.54 19.41
CA VAL A 67 3.99 6.77 17.98
C VAL A 67 5.28 7.16 17.23
N GLU A 68 6.13 7.96 17.87
CA GLU A 68 7.41 8.42 17.30
C GLU A 68 8.32 7.24 16.97
N ASN A 69 8.53 6.31 17.91
CA ASN A 69 9.36 5.11 17.69
C ASN A 69 8.92 4.32 16.46
N THR A 70 7.61 4.14 16.27
CA THR A 70 7.06 3.42 15.12
C THR A 70 7.29 4.20 13.82
N THR A 71 6.96 5.49 13.81
CA THR A 71 7.08 6.33 12.62
C THR A 71 8.53 6.56 12.21
N GLU A 72 9.45 6.77 13.16
CA GLU A 72 10.88 6.88 12.90
C GLU A 72 11.46 5.58 12.35
N THR A 73 11.04 4.42 12.87
CA THR A 73 11.48 3.11 12.36
C THR A 73 11.06 2.95 10.90
N LEU A 74 9.78 3.19 10.59
CA LEU A 74 9.27 3.11 9.21
C LEU A 74 9.97 4.11 8.29
N GLY A 75 10.14 5.35 8.76
CA GLY A 75 10.81 6.41 8.00
C GLY A 75 12.28 6.13 7.74
N THR A 76 12.99 5.57 8.72
CA THR A 76 14.39 5.19 8.60
C THR A 76 14.56 4.02 7.63
N MET A 77 13.74 2.98 7.75
CA MET A 77 13.75 1.86 6.81
C MET A 77 13.47 2.33 5.37
N ALA A 78 12.50 3.23 5.18
CA ALA A 78 12.20 3.80 3.87
C ALA A 78 13.39 4.58 3.29
N LYS A 79 14.07 5.40 4.12
CA LYS A 79 15.30 6.10 3.74
C LYS A 79 16.44 5.15 3.37
N VAL A 80 16.62 4.06 4.12
CA VAL A 80 17.62 3.03 3.81
C VAL A 80 17.33 2.40 2.45
N CYS A 81 16.09 2.00 2.20
CA CYS A 81 15.69 1.45 0.89
C CYS A 81 15.96 2.44 -0.23
N LEU A 82 15.54 3.71 -0.09
CA LEU A 82 15.78 4.75 -1.08
C LEU A 82 17.29 4.92 -1.33
N ARG A 83 18.09 5.01 -0.27
CA ARG A 83 19.55 5.21 -0.38
C ARG A 83 20.26 4.03 -1.05
N MET A 84 19.84 2.81 -0.76
CA MET A 84 20.35 1.60 -1.41
C MET A 84 20.09 1.62 -2.92
N LEU A 85 18.94 2.15 -3.35
CA LEU A 85 18.53 2.21 -4.74
C LEU A 85 19.13 3.40 -5.50
N GLU A 86 19.38 4.53 -4.82
CA GLU A 86 19.96 5.73 -5.43
C GLU A 86 21.49 5.68 -5.55
N ASN A 87 22.18 5.01 -4.63
CA ASN A 87 23.63 4.97 -4.62
C ASN A 87 24.13 3.92 -5.63
N PRO A 88 24.82 4.31 -6.72
CA PRO A 88 25.27 3.36 -7.74
C PRO A 88 26.17 2.26 -7.19
N LYS A 89 27.00 2.57 -6.17
CA LYS A 89 27.89 1.59 -5.55
C LYS A 89 27.13 0.51 -4.79
N LEU A 90 26.04 0.88 -4.12
CA LEU A 90 25.19 -0.08 -3.40
C LEU A 90 24.29 -0.83 -4.37
N LEU A 91 23.75 -0.14 -5.37
CA LEU A 91 22.91 -0.75 -6.39
C LEU A 91 23.67 -1.83 -7.18
N GLN A 92 24.95 -1.60 -7.50
CA GLN A 92 25.82 -2.59 -8.16
C GLN A 92 26.08 -3.84 -7.31
N GLN A 93 25.97 -3.75 -5.98
CA GLN A 93 26.06 -4.91 -5.09
C GLN A 93 24.78 -5.76 -5.09
N ILE A 94 23.66 -5.23 -5.61
CA ILE A 94 22.41 -5.97 -5.76
C ILE A 94 22.48 -6.76 -7.08
N GLU A 95 23.05 -7.95 -7.00
CA GLU A 95 23.22 -8.83 -8.17
C GLU A 95 21.88 -9.39 -8.69
N ARG A 96 20.94 -9.66 -7.77
CA ARG A 96 19.66 -10.30 -8.10
C ARG A 96 18.58 -9.26 -8.36
N GLU A 97 17.99 -9.30 -9.55
CA GLU A 97 16.85 -8.46 -9.92
C GLU A 97 15.68 -8.58 -8.93
N GLU A 98 15.41 -9.77 -8.41
CA GLU A 98 14.36 -10.00 -7.41
C GLU A 98 14.58 -9.18 -6.13
N THR A 99 15.84 -9.03 -5.69
CA THR A 99 16.19 -8.22 -4.51
C THR A 99 15.98 -6.75 -4.81
N HIS A 100 16.37 -6.28 -6.00
CA HIS A 100 16.09 -4.92 -6.44
C HIS A 100 14.58 -4.62 -6.42
N LEU A 101 13.76 -5.52 -7.00
CA LEU A 101 12.31 -5.37 -7.01
C LEU A 101 11.68 -5.49 -5.61
N LEU A 102 12.26 -6.30 -4.72
CA LEU A 102 11.84 -6.39 -3.33
C LEU A 102 12.07 -5.06 -2.61
N VAL A 103 13.24 -4.45 -2.74
CA VAL A 103 13.57 -3.18 -2.07
C VAL A 103 12.66 -2.06 -2.57
N LEU A 104 12.34 -2.00 -3.88
CA LEU A 104 11.35 -1.07 -4.43
C LEU A 104 9.96 -1.23 -3.77
N ARG A 105 9.51 -2.47 -3.58
CA ARG A 105 8.22 -2.78 -2.93
C ARG A 105 8.22 -2.43 -1.45
N VAL A 106 9.30 -2.76 -0.74
CA VAL A 106 9.47 -2.44 0.68
C VAL A 106 9.48 -0.93 0.89
N MET A 107 10.22 -0.17 0.08
CA MET A 107 10.23 1.29 0.11
C MET A 107 8.82 1.88 0.01
N VAL A 108 8.04 1.46 -0.98
CA VAL A 108 6.68 1.97 -1.20
C VAL A 108 5.72 1.54 -0.10
N GLY A 109 5.81 0.28 0.36
CA GLY A 109 5.03 -0.22 1.48
C GLY A 109 5.27 0.60 2.74
N LEU A 110 6.53 0.88 3.08
CA LEU A 110 6.90 1.66 4.27
C LEU A 110 6.43 3.11 4.18
N VAL A 111 6.52 3.76 3.01
CA VAL A 111 5.99 5.12 2.79
C VAL A 111 4.47 5.15 3.04
N ILE A 112 3.74 4.16 2.52
CA ILE A 112 2.28 4.08 2.71
C ILE A 112 1.95 3.81 4.18
N LEU A 113 2.62 2.87 4.84
CA LEU A 113 2.40 2.63 6.26
C LEU A 113 2.67 3.88 7.10
N TYR A 114 3.80 4.56 6.87
CA TYR A 114 4.15 5.82 7.52
C TYR A 114 3.04 6.87 7.31
N ASP A 115 2.53 7.00 6.08
CA ASP A 115 1.46 7.94 5.77
C ASP A 115 0.16 7.64 6.55
N HIS A 116 -0.13 6.38 6.86
CA HIS A 116 -1.34 6.04 7.62
C HIS A 116 -1.20 6.30 9.12
N VAL A 117 -0.01 6.11 9.68
CA VAL A 117 0.22 6.18 11.13
C VAL A 117 0.80 7.50 11.63
N HIS A 118 1.50 8.25 10.79
CA HIS A 118 2.08 9.52 11.18
C HIS A 118 0.99 10.61 11.26
N PRO A 119 0.94 11.43 12.34
CA PRO A 119 -0.17 12.38 12.56
C PRO A 119 -0.41 13.38 11.42
N VAL A 120 0.66 13.83 10.76
CA VAL A 120 0.58 14.77 9.62
C VAL A 120 0.80 14.10 8.27
N GLY A 121 0.96 12.77 8.25
CA GLY A 121 1.22 11.99 7.04
C GLY A 121 2.64 12.08 6.48
N ALA A 122 2.84 11.40 5.35
CA ALA A 122 4.11 11.30 4.63
C ALA A 122 4.41 12.52 3.75
N PHE A 123 3.39 13.35 3.48
CA PHE A 123 3.48 14.45 2.51
C PHE A 123 3.74 15.82 3.16
N ALA A 124 3.70 15.89 4.48
CA ALA A 124 3.98 17.11 5.22
C ALA A 124 5.43 17.58 5.04
N ARG A 125 5.64 18.90 5.10
CA ARG A 125 6.98 19.49 5.08
C ARG A 125 7.75 19.06 6.33
N GLY A 126 8.90 18.41 6.14
CA GLY A 126 9.70 17.88 7.25
C GLY A 126 9.35 16.45 7.66
N ALA A 127 8.46 15.76 6.93
CA ALA A 127 8.24 14.32 7.13
C ALA A 127 9.54 13.54 7.04
N HIS A 128 9.66 12.47 7.83
CA HIS A 128 10.88 11.66 7.88
C HIS A 128 11.08 10.81 6.60
N VAL A 129 10.10 10.78 5.68
CA VAL A 129 10.14 10.06 4.41
C VAL A 129 10.32 11.01 3.23
N ASP A 130 11.25 10.69 2.31
CA ASP A 130 11.41 11.44 1.06
C ASP A 130 10.51 10.88 -0.03
N VAL A 131 9.22 11.22 0.03
CA VAL A 131 8.24 10.76 -0.98
C VAL A 131 8.63 11.22 -2.38
N LYS A 132 9.19 12.44 -2.53
CA LYS A 132 9.56 12.98 -3.84
C LYS A 132 10.72 12.21 -4.46
N GLY A 133 11.75 11.86 -3.67
CA GLY A 133 12.85 10.99 -4.07
C GLY A 133 12.33 9.61 -4.49
N CYS A 134 11.48 8.99 -3.66
CA CYS A 134 10.87 7.70 -3.96
C CYS A 134 10.11 7.69 -5.30
N VAL A 135 9.27 8.69 -5.57
CA VAL A 135 8.50 8.73 -6.81
C VAL A 135 9.39 8.97 -8.03
N ARG A 136 10.39 9.86 -7.93
CA ARG A 136 11.38 10.07 -9.01
C ARG A 136 12.17 8.80 -9.32
N LEU A 137 12.57 8.07 -8.28
CA LEU A 137 13.27 6.81 -8.44
C LEU A 137 12.39 5.76 -9.14
N LEU A 138 11.10 5.67 -8.78
CA LEU A 138 10.14 4.80 -9.46
C LEU A 138 9.94 5.20 -10.93
N GLN A 139 9.83 6.49 -11.24
CA GLN A 139 9.69 6.99 -12.61
C GLN A 139 10.92 6.70 -13.48
N ALA A 140 12.10 6.51 -12.88
CA ALA A 140 13.30 6.08 -13.60
C ALA A 140 13.33 4.56 -13.89
N GLN A 141 12.43 3.77 -13.29
CA GLN A 141 12.32 2.33 -13.56
C GLN A 141 11.44 2.05 -14.78
N PRO A 142 11.59 0.88 -15.43
CA PRO A 142 10.69 0.46 -16.50
C PRO A 142 9.22 0.50 -16.05
N ALA A 143 8.34 1.10 -16.87
CA ALA A 143 6.94 1.33 -16.52
C ALA A 143 6.22 0.05 -16.04
N ILE A 144 6.51 -1.10 -16.63
CA ILE A 144 5.89 -2.38 -16.23
C ILE A 144 6.15 -2.75 -14.75
N LYS A 145 7.27 -2.30 -14.19
CA LYS A 145 7.70 -2.51 -12.81
C LYS A 145 7.23 -1.38 -11.89
N ALA A 146 7.32 -0.13 -12.35
CA ALA A 146 7.02 1.07 -11.57
C ALA A 146 5.52 1.31 -11.40
N GLU A 147 4.73 1.12 -12.46
CA GLU A 147 3.33 1.55 -12.52
C GLU A 147 2.44 0.93 -11.42
N PRO A 148 2.57 -0.36 -11.05
CA PRO A 148 1.81 -0.90 -9.91
C PRO A 148 2.15 -0.23 -8.58
N LEU A 149 3.40 0.20 -8.39
CA LEU A 149 3.87 0.85 -7.18
C LEU A 149 3.45 2.32 -7.12
N LEU A 150 3.53 3.03 -8.26
CA LEU A 150 2.99 4.38 -8.41
C LEU A 150 1.48 4.39 -8.13
N ASN A 151 0.74 3.42 -8.66
CA ASN A 151 -0.69 3.29 -8.36
C ASN A 151 -0.99 2.99 -6.89
N ALA A 152 -0.14 2.21 -6.20
CA ALA A 152 -0.28 2.03 -4.77
C ALA A 152 -0.12 3.36 -4.01
N LEU A 153 0.85 4.20 -4.42
CA LEU A 153 1.00 5.54 -3.86
C LEU A 153 -0.18 6.45 -4.20
N ARG A 154 -0.79 6.34 -5.39
CA ARG A 154 -1.94 7.17 -5.79
C ARG A 154 -3.22 6.82 -5.02
N TYR A 155 -3.49 5.53 -4.83
CA TYR A 155 -4.81 5.06 -4.38
C TYR A 155 -4.84 4.58 -2.93
N THR A 156 -3.69 4.29 -2.32
CA THR A 156 -3.63 3.71 -0.98
C THR A 156 -3.12 4.69 0.08
N THR A 157 -2.46 5.78 -0.31
CA THR A 157 -2.07 6.82 0.65
C THR A 157 -3.29 7.55 1.21
N LYS A 158 -3.19 7.97 2.47
CA LYS A 158 -4.22 8.70 3.21
C LYS A 158 -4.19 10.20 2.91
N HIS A 159 -3.01 10.83 2.95
CA HIS A 159 -2.92 12.30 2.96
C HIS A 159 -2.60 12.93 1.58
N LEU A 160 -2.39 12.14 0.52
CA LEU A 160 -2.02 12.65 -0.82
C LEU A 160 -2.98 13.72 -1.36
N ASN A 161 -4.29 13.54 -1.13
CA ASN A 161 -5.33 14.40 -1.70
C ASN A 161 -5.74 15.56 -0.78
N GLU A 162 -5.07 15.74 0.36
CA GLU A 162 -5.37 16.84 1.27
C GLU A 162 -4.88 18.19 0.75
N GLU A 163 -5.53 19.28 1.18
CA GLU A 163 -5.19 20.64 0.73
C GLU A 163 -3.74 21.02 1.08
N ASN A 164 -3.28 20.55 2.24
CA ASN A 164 -1.94 20.80 2.79
C ASN A 164 -0.84 20.09 2.00
N THR A 165 -1.17 19.10 1.16
CA THR A 165 -0.17 18.36 0.38
C THR A 165 0.41 19.25 -0.73
N PRO A 166 1.74 19.40 -0.83
CA PRO A 166 2.37 20.24 -1.85
C PRO A 166 1.92 19.88 -3.27
N LYS A 167 1.43 20.89 -4.02
CA LYS A 167 0.93 20.72 -5.41
C LYS A 167 1.93 20.00 -6.32
N ASN A 168 3.23 20.25 -6.13
CA ASN A 168 4.29 19.62 -6.91
C ASN A 168 4.29 18.09 -6.75
N ILE A 169 4.02 17.55 -5.57
CA ILE A 169 4.00 16.10 -5.33
C ILE A 169 2.72 15.49 -5.91
N ARG A 170 1.56 16.17 -5.71
CA ARG A 170 0.29 15.76 -6.34
C ARG A 170 0.42 15.66 -7.86
N ASN A 171 0.98 16.66 -8.51
CA ASN A 171 1.19 16.67 -9.95
C ASN A 171 2.12 15.54 -10.42
N LEU A 172 3.12 15.19 -9.61
CA LEU A 172 4.10 14.15 -9.93
C LEU A 172 3.47 12.75 -9.90
N LEU A 173 2.42 12.56 -9.08
CA LEU A 173 1.62 11.34 -9.01
C LEU A 173 0.31 11.41 -9.84
N ALA A 174 -0.04 12.56 -10.42
CA ALA A 174 -1.25 12.72 -11.24
C ALA A 174 -1.07 12.29 -12.70
N ALA A 175 0.19 12.23 -13.19
CA ALA A 175 0.56 11.63 -14.47
C ALA A 175 0.57 10.11 -14.37
#